data_AF-A0A7R9WQB1-F1
#
_entry.id   AF-A0A7R9WQB1-F1
#
_cell.length_a   1.000
_cell.length_b   1.000
_cell.length_c   1.000
_cell.angle_alpha   90.00
_cell.angle_beta   90.00
_cell.angle_gamma   90.00
#
_symmetry.space_group_name_H-M   'P 1'
#
loop_
_entity.id
_entity.type
_entity.pdbx_description
1 polymer ?
#
loop_
_entity_poly.entity_id
_entity_poly.type
_entity_poly.pdbx_seq_one_letter_code
_entity_poly.pdbx_strand_id
1 'polypeptide(L)'
;MQLRFGFNGFVNNVLFMVAYNTAVQHFEDVDSSTVYSVVYLAFIPITHAFISLFVFGWPEHYFTSLMSNFPIGLTAIALGAALTAYLDKINFNHLIIQWMKMMWIQLGYIPEATVPLEEEKGEFYSSLLVLLVTGIWTFALSVCVNAPTEPTEKKEQ
;
A
#
# COMPACT_ATOMS: atom_id res chain seq x y z
N MET A 1 5.80 -20.12 8.30
CA MET A 1 6.19 -18.69 8.20
C MET A 1 5.54 -17.99 7.01
N GLN A 2 5.66 -18.53 5.78
CA GLN A 2 5.16 -17.87 4.56
C GLN A 2 3.64 -17.56 4.57
N LEU A 3 2.80 -18.48 5.05
CA LEU A 3 1.34 -18.28 5.09
C LEU A 3 0.91 -17.21 6.11
N ARG A 4 1.59 -17.12 7.27
CA ARG A 4 1.38 -16.06 8.27
C ARG A 4 1.83 -14.70 7.76
N PHE A 5 2.95 -14.67 7.06
CA PHE A 5 3.49 -13.45 6.43
C PHE A 5 2.54 -12.92 5.35
N GLY A 6 2.07 -13.79 4.45
CA GLY A 6 1.09 -13.43 3.41
C GLY A 6 -0.24 -12.97 3.99
N PHE A 7 -0.78 -13.67 5.00
CA PHE A 7 -2.02 -13.27 5.68
C PHE A 7 -1.89 -11.92 6.38
N ASN A 8 -0.80 -11.69 7.11
CA ASN A 8 -0.53 -10.41 7.77
C ASN A 8 -0.38 -9.27 6.76
N GLY A 9 0.29 -9.53 5.62
CA GLY A 9 0.38 -8.59 4.52
C GLY A 9 -1.00 -8.23 3.96
N PHE A 10 -1.85 -9.23 3.71
CA PHE A 10 -3.22 -9.00 3.23
C PHE A 10 -4.05 -8.17 4.21
N VAL A 11 -4.07 -8.55 5.50
CA VAL A 11 -4.82 -7.82 6.53
C VAL A 11 -4.35 -6.37 6.65
N ASN A 12 -3.05 -6.11 6.67
CA ASN A 12 -2.52 -4.75 6.75
C ASN A 12 -2.89 -3.91 5.53
N ASN A 13 -2.84 -4.47 4.32
CA ASN A 13 -3.25 -3.77 3.10
C ASN A 13 -4.74 -3.43 3.12
N VAL A 14 -5.60 -4.37 3.54
CA VAL A 14 -7.04 -4.11 3.65
C VAL A 14 -7.33 -3.02 4.68
N LEU A 15 -6.73 -3.10 5.87
CA LEU A 15 -6.91 -2.10 6.92
C LEU A 15 -6.43 -0.72 6.46
N PHE A 16 -5.27 -0.65 5.80
CA PHE A 16 -4.76 0.59 5.23
C PHE A 16 -5.72 1.15 4.18
N MET A 17 -6.20 0.31 3.26
CA MET A 17 -7.10 0.75 2.19
C MET A 17 -8.41 1.33 2.75
N VAL A 18 -9.00 0.68 3.76
CA VAL A 18 -10.21 1.16 4.43
C VAL A 18 -9.94 2.51 5.11
N ALA A 19 -8.86 2.60 5.89
CA ALA A 19 -8.50 3.84 6.60
C ALA A 19 -8.23 4.99 5.62
N TYR A 20 -7.47 4.74 4.56
CA TYR A 20 -7.15 5.72 3.53
C TYR A 20 -8.40 6.21 2.80
N ASN A 21 -9.25 5.30 2.29
CA ASN A 21 -10.46 5.71 1.56
C ASN A 21 -11.46 6.43 2.48
N THR A 22 -11.59 6.01 3.73
CA THR A 22 -12.41 6.71 4.72
C THR A 22 -11.85 8.12 4.98
N ALA A 23 -10.53 8.26 5.08
CA ALA A 23 -9.89 9.55 5.28
C ALA A 23 -10.05 10.47 4.05
N VAL A 24 -9.91 9.96 2.82
CA VAL A 24 -10.13 10.73 1.59
C VAL A 24 -11.57 11.25 1.52
N GLN A 25 -12.56 10.43 1.90
CA GLN A 25 -13.95 10.87 1.96
C GLN A 25 -14.22 11.90 3.06
N HIS A 26 -13.48 11.85 4.18
CA HIS A 26 -13.68 12.78 5.29
C HIS A 26 -12.92 14.11 5.09
N PHE A 27 -11.78 14.08 4.42
CA PHE A 27 -10.90 15.21 4.18
C PHE A 27 -10.88 15.61 2.70
N GLU A 28 -12.07 15.91 2.16
CA GLU A 28 -12.24 16.19 0.73
C GLU A 28 -11.47 17.43 0.24
N ASP A 29 -11.16 18.37 1.14
CA ASP A 29 -10.42 19.60 0.83
C ASP A 29 -8.89 19.41 0.80
N VAL A 30 -8.40 18.20 1.06
CA VAL A 30 -6.96 17.87 1.14
C VAL A 30 -6.58 16.93 0.00
N ASP A 31 -5.44 17.22 -0.65
CA ASP A 31 -4.91 16.36 -1.71
C ASP A 31 -4.78 14.90 -1.24
N SER A 32 -5.26 13.95 -2.05
CA SER A 32 -5.24 12.52 -1.70
C SER A 32 -3.82 12.01 -1.44
N SER A 33 -2.81 12.58 -2.09
CA SER A 33 -1.40 12.30 -1.82
C SER A 33 -0.94 12.69 -0.41
N THR A 34 -1.47 13.80 0.13
CA THR A 34 -1.21 14.26 1.50
C THR A 34 -1.93 13.35 2.49
N VAL A 35 -3.21 13.02 2.23
CA VAL A 35 -3.97 12.06 3.05
C VAL A 35 -3.26 10.71 3.09
N TYR A 36 -2.81 10.21 1.94
CA TYR A 36 -2.04 8.98 1.82
C TYR A 36 -0.79 9.01 2.70
N SER A 37 0.00 10.08 2.61
CA SER A 37 1.26 10.22 3.35
C SER A 37 1.02 10.21 4.86
N VAL A 38 0.01 10.93 5.34
CA VAL A 38 -0.32 11.02 6.77
C VAL A 38 -0.85 9.69 7.29
N VAL A 39 -1.79 9.06 6.57
CA VAL A 39 -2.34 7.76 6.96
C VAL A 39 -1.23 6.71 6.99
N TYR A 40 -0.36 6.68 5.98
CA TYR A 40 0.73 5.70 5.92
C TYR A 40 1.76 5.93 7.03
N LEU A 41 2.09 7.17 7.35
CA LEU A 41 2.97 7.50 8.47
C LEU A 41 2.43 6.96 9.80
N ALA A 42 1.13 7.11 10.04
CA ALA A 42 0.46 6.55 11.21
C ALA A 42 0.43 5.00 11.19
N PHE A 43 0.36 4.41 10.00
CA PHE A 43 0.32 2.96 9.82
C PHE A 43 1.69 2.27 9.89
N ILE A 44 2.82 2.97 9.79
CA ILE A 44 4.16 2.38 9.95
C ILE A 44 4.30 1.63 11.30
N PRO A 45 4.11 2.27 12.47
CA PRO A 45 4.22 1.57 13.75
C PRO A 45 3.15 0.49 13.93
N ILE A 46 1.94 0.73 13.42
CA ILE A 46 0.83 -0.23 13.51
C ILE A 46 1.18 -1.51 12.74
N THR A 47 1.53 -1.37 11.46
CA THR A 47 1.96 -2.47 10.59
C THR A 47 3.13 -3.23 11.18
N HIS A 48 4.12 -2.53 11.73
CA HIS A 48 5.26 -3.16 12.40
C HIS A 48 4.81 -3.96 13.65
N ALA A 49 3.91 -3.42 14.47
CA ALA A 49 3.35 -4.14 15.61
C ALA A 49 2.59 -5.41 15.19
N PHE A 50 1.77 -5.34 14.13
CA PHE A 50 1.08 -6.52 13.57
C PHE A 50 2.09 -7.59 13.10
N ILE A 51 3.13 -7.18 12.37
CA ILE A 51 4.21 -8.09 11.93
C ILE A 51 4.90 -8.76 13.13
N SER A 52 5.25 -7.98 14.17
CA SER A 52 5.84 -8.51 15.39
C SER A 52 4.90 -9.49 16.11
N LEU A 53 3.62 -9.16 16.26
CA LEU A 53 2.66 -10.00 16.98
C LEU A 53 2.34 -11.32 16.24
N PHE A 54 2.16 -11.26 14.92
CA PHE A 54 1.63 -12.40 14.16
C PHE A 54 2.70 -13.25 13.45
N VAL A 55 3.90 -12.71 13.21
CA VAL A 55 4.92 -13.38 12.37
C VAL A 55 6.20 -13.71 13.14
N PHE A 56 6.86 -12.70 13.73
CA PHE A 56 8.23 -12.86 14.25
C PHE A 56 8.33 -12.94 15.78
N GLY A 57 7.26 -12.63 16.51
CA GLY A 57 7.29 -12.44 17.95
C GLY A 57 7.63 -10.99 18.34
N TRP A 58 7.27 -10.61 19.56
CA TRP A 58 7.54 -9.27 20.05
C TRP A 58 9.05 -9.09 20.32
N PRO A 59 9.72 -8.10 19.68
CA PRO A 59 11.14 -7.87 19.89
C PRO A 59 11.42 -7.29 21.29
N GLU A 60 12.55 -7.68 21.90
CA GLU A 60 13.00 -7.13 23.19
C GLU A 60 13.23 -5.61 23.12
N HIS A 61 13.71 -5.12 21.98
CA HIS A 61 13.93 -3.69 21.70
C HIS A 61 13.08 -3.23 20.51
N TYR A 62 11.76 -3.13 20.73
CA TYR A 62 10.79 -2.76 19.69
C TYR A 62 11.13 -1.45 18.95
N PHE A 63 11.50 -0.39 19.67
CA PHE A 63 11.83 0.89 19.04
C PHE A 63 13.03 0.80 18.10
N THR A 64 14.08 0.08 18.49
CA THR A 64 15.27 -0.11 17.64
C THR A 64 14.92 -0.92 16.38
N SER A 65 14.10 -1.96 16.54
CA SER A 65 13.61 -2.78 15.42
C SER A 65 12.72 -1.96 14.47
N LEU A 66 11.83 -1.13 15.00
CA LEU A 66 10.99 -0.22 14.22
C LEU A 66 11.84 0.79 13.44
N MET A 67 12.80 1.43 14.11
CA MET A 67 13.66 2.45 13.49
C MET A 67 14.58 1.87 12.41
N SER A 68 15.00 0.61 12.53
CA SER A 68 15.74 -0.10 11.49
C SER A 68 14.92 -0.26 10.20
N ASN A 69 13.62 -0.50 10.32
CA ASN A 69 12.70 -0.66 9.18
C ASN A 69 12.06 0.67 8.71
N PHE A 70 12.23 1.75 9.49
CA PHE A 70 11.62 3.05 9.21
C PHE A 70 12.03 3.65 7.85
N PRO A 71 13.30 3.57 7.40
CA PRO A 71 13.68 4.06 6.07
C PRO A 71 12.93 3.36 4.93
N ILE A 72 12.67 2.05 5.06
CA ILE A 72 11.90 1.30 4.07
C ILE A 72 10.48 1.87 3.99
N GLY A 73 9.85 2.09 5.15
CA GLY A 73 8.53 2.74 5.24
C GLY A 73 8.50 4.14 4.63
N LEU A 74 9.51 4.97 4.88
CA LEU A 74 9.60 6.32 4.29
C LEU A 74 9.69 6.30 2.76
N THR A 75 10.48 5.39 2.18
CA THR A 75 10.55 5.28 0.72
C THR A 75 9.25 4.79 0.10
N ALA A 76 8.51 3.94 0.81
CA ALA A 76 7.18 3.50 0.41
C ALA A 76 6.15 4.65 0.46
N ILE A 77 6.24 5.53 1.47
CA ILE A 77 5.45 6.77 1.52
C ILE A 77 5.73 7.64 0.30
N ALA A 78 7.01 7.93 0.03
CA ALA A 78 7.39 8.80 -1.07
C ALA A 78 6.91 8.26 -2.42
N LEU A 79 7.11 6.96 -2.66
CA LEU A 79 6.65 6.28 -3.88
C LEU A 79 5.12 6.28 -3.98
N GLY A 80 4.44 5.92 -2.89
CA GLY A 80 2.98 5.84 -2.86
C GLY A 80 2.31 7.21 -3.02
N ALA A 81 2.84 8.25 -2.38
CA ALA A 81 2.34 9.62 -2.51
C ALA A 81 2.54 10.16 -3.94
N ALA A 82 3.73 9.94 -4.52
CA ALA A 82 4.01 10.35 -5.90
C ALA A 82 3.11 9.62 -6.91
N LEU A 83 2.90 8.31 -6.71
CA LEU A 83 2.00 7.52 -7.55
C LEU A 83 0.55 7.94 -7.37
N THR A 84 0.09 8.20 -6.15
CA THR A 84 -1.26 8.70 -5.87
C THR A 84 -1.50 10.03 -6.59
N ALA A 85 -0.59 11.00 -6.42
CA ALA A 85 -0.68 12.29 -7.12
C ALA A 85 -0.70 12.14 -8.65
N TYR A 86 0.06 11.18 -9.19
CA TYR A 86 0.06 10.90 -10.62
C TYR A 86 -1.29 10.30 -11.09
N LEU A 87 -1.85 9.35 -10.34
CA LEU A 87 -3.11 8.68 -10.65
C LEU A 87 -4.31 9.64 -10.55
N ASP A 88 -4.29 10.52 -9.54
CA ASP A 88 -5.28 11.60 -9.38
C ASP A 88 -5.25 12.53 -10.59
N LYS A 89 -4.05 12.95 -11.02
CA LYS A 89 -3.89 13.87 -12.15
C LYS A 89 -4.48 13.34 -13.46
N ILE A 90 -4.45 12.02 -13.67
CA ILE A 90 -5.02 11.38 -14.87
C ILE A 90 -6.46 10.91 -14.67
N ASN A 91 -7.08 11.18 -13.50
CA ASN A 91 -8.40 10.66 -13.12
C ASN A 91 -8.50 9.14 -13.31
N PHE A 92 -7.50 8.40 -12.80
CA PHE A 92 -7.33 6.98 -13.08
C PHE A 92 -8.56 6.13 -12.72
N ASN A 93 -9.20 6.36 -11.57
CA ASN A 93 -10.43 5.63 -11.19
C ASN A 93 -11.51 5.77 -12.27
N HIS A 94 -11.74 6.99 -12.75
CA HIS A 94 -12.74 7.25 -13.78
C HIS A 94 -12.40 6.53 -15.10
N LEU A 95 -11.12 6.52 -15.49
CA LEU A 95 -10.66 5.78 -16.67
C LEU A 95 -10.93 4.27 -16.54
N ILE A 96 -10.64 3.68 -15.37
CA ILE A 96 -10.89 2.25 -15.13
C ILE A 96 -12.38 1.93 -15.14
N ILE A 97 -13.22 2.76 -14.51
CA ILE A 97 -14.68 2.54 -14.51
C ILE A 97 -15.24 2.63 -15.93
N GLN A 98 -14.81 3.61 -16.73
CA GLN A 98 -15.21 3.72 -18.13
C GLN A 98 -14.75 2.52 -18.96
N TRP A 99 -13.51 2.08 -18.79
CA TRP A 99 -12.97 0.90 -19.47
C TRP A 99 -13.75 -0.37 -19.10
N MET A 100 -14.04 -0.58 -17.81
CA MET A 100 -14.86 -1.69 -17.33
C MET A 100 -16.25 -1.65 -17.96
N LYS A 101 -16.93 -0.50 -17.96
CA LYS A 101 -18.25 -0.34 -18.61
C LYS A 101 -18.21 -0.76 -20.07
N MET A 102 -17.19 -0.32 -20.81
CA MET A 102 -17.03 -0.68 -22.22
C MET A 102 -16.84 -2.19 -22.42
N MET A 103 -16.03 -2.83 -21.58
CA MET A 103 -15.82 -4.28 -21.60
C MET A 103 -17.11 -5.05 -21.28
N TRP A 104 -17.87 -4.63 -20.27
CA TRP A 104 -19.15 -5.25 -19.92
C TRP A 104 -20.18 -5.17 -21.06
N ILE A 105 -20.25 -4.01 -21.73
CA ILE A 105 -21.10 -3.83 -22.92
C ILE A 105 -20.67 -4.78 -24.05
N GLN A 106 -19.36 -4.92 -24.30
CA GLN A 106 -18.85 -5.88 -25.29
C GLN A 106 -19.20 -7.33 -24.95
N LEU A 107 -19.34 -7.66 -23.66
CA LEU A 107 -19.76 -8.98 -23.18
C LEU A 107 -21.30 -9.15 -23.16
N GLY A 108 -22.05 -8.18 -23.66
CA GLY A 108 -23.52 -8.24 -23.75
C GLY A 108 -24.25 -7.89 -22.46
N TYR A 109 -23.54 -7.41 -21.43
CA TYR A 109 -24.15 -6.90 -20.21
C TYR A 109 -24.40 -5.40 -20.36
N ILE A 110 -25.65 -4.99 -20.23
CA ILE A 110 -26.00 -3.57 -20.07
C ILE A 110 -25.93 -3.29 -18.58
N PRO A 111 -24.91 -2.56 -18.08
CA PRO A 111 -24.93 -2.12 -16.71
C PRO A 111 -26.15 -1.21 -16.54
N GLU A 112 -27.11 -1.60 -15.70
CA GLU A 112 -28.10 -0.65 -15.20
C GLU A 112 -27.34 0.55 -14.64
N ALA A 113 -27.76 1.75 -15.02
CA ALA A 113 -27.14 2.99 -14.57
C ALA A 113 -27.40 3.16 -13.07
N THR A 114 -26.68 2.41 -12.23
CA THR A 114 -26.73 2.52 -10.79
C THR A 114 -25.50 3.31 -10.35
N VAL A 115 -25.82 4.49 -9.83
CA VAL A 115 -24.92 5.53 -9.28
C VAL A 115 -24.27 6.43 -10.36
N PRO A 116 -24.58 7.74 -10.37
CA PRO A 116 -23.82 8.70 -11.16
C PRO A 116 -22.35 8.65 -10.75
N LEU A 117 -21.47 8.55 -11.75
CA LEU A 117 -20.00 8.52 -11.60
C LEU A 117 -19.44 9.71 -10.81
N GLU A 118 -20.22 10.79 -10.68
CA GLU A 118 -19.84 12.01 -9.95
C GLU A 118 -19.91 11.85 -8.42
N GLU A 119 -20.58 10.81 -7.89
CA GLU A 119 -20.75 10.62 -6.44
C GLU A 119 -19.75 9.63 -5.80
N GLU A 120 -19.04 8.82 -6.59
CA GLU A 120 -17.98 7.95 -6.06
C GLU A 120 -16.69 8.77 -5.85
N LYS A 121 -16.59 9.47 -4.71
CA LYS A 121 -15.34 10.08 -4.21
C LYS A 121 -14.31 9.04 -3.71
N GLY A 122 -14.45 7.78 -4.12
CA GLY A 122 -13.60 6.69 -3.68
C GLY A 122 -12.37 6.52 -4.57
N GLU A 123 -11.19 6.49 -3.96
CA GLU A 123 -9.92 6.26 -4.64
C GLU A 123 -9.58 4.76 -4.74
N PHE A 124 -10.58 3.90 -4.92
CA PHE A 124 -10.44 2.45 -4.75
C PHE A 124 -9.44 1.82 -5.73
N TYR A 125 -9.57 2.06 -7.03
CA TYR A 125 -8.68 1.47 -8.04
C TYR A 125 -7.27 2.04 -7.97
N SER A 126 -7.15 3.34 -7.72
CA SER A 126 -5.86 3.98 -7.44
C SER A 126 -5.19 3.35 -6.21
N SER A 127 -5.95 3.14 -5.13
CA SER A 127 -5.47 2.53 -3.89
C SER A 127 -4.93 1.13 -4.14
N LEU A 128 -5.65 0.29 -4.91
CA LEU A 128 -5.20 -1.05 -5.25
C LEU A 128 -3.85 -1.05 -5.99
N LEU A 129 -3.70 -0.17 -6.98
CA LEU A 129 -2.47 -0.05 -7.75
C LEU A 129 -1.31 0.46 -6.87
N VAL A 130 -1.56 1.47 -6.04
CA VAL A 130 -0.58 2.03 -5.12
C VAL A 130 -0.13 0.98 -4.10
N LEU A 131 -1.05 0.22 -3.52
CA LEU A 131 -0.74 -0.84 -2.58
C LEU A 131 0.06 -1.97 -3.22
N LEU A 132 -0.24 -2.34 -4.46
CA LEU A 132 0.52 -3.32 -5.21
C LEU A 132 1.97 -2.86 -5.42
N VAL A 133 2.16 -1.65 -5.94
CA VAL A 133 3.49 -1.09 -6.25
C VAL A 133 4.32 -0.91 -4.98
N THR A 134 3.74 -0.31 -3.94
CA THR A 134 4.43 -0.10 -2.65
C THR A 134 4.68 -1.42 -1.91
N GLY A 135 3.79 -2.40 -2.04
CA GLY A 135 3.98 -3.76 -1.54
C GLY A 135 5.16 -4.48 -2.21
N ILE A 136 5.26 -4.42 -3.54
CA ILE A 136 6.41 -4.98 -4.28
C ILE A 136 7.71 -4.26 -3.87
N TRP A 137 7.68 -2.93 -3.77
CA TRP A 137 8.84 -2.12 -3.40
C TRP A 137 9.36 -2.46 -2.00
N THR A 138 8.47 -2.48 -1.01
CA THR A 138 8.82 -2.82 0.38
C THR A 138 9.33 -4.24 0.51
N PHE A 139 8.76 -5.20 -0.23
CA PHE A 139 9.28 -6.56 -0.30
C PHE A 139 10.69 -6.61 -0.88
N ALA A 140 10.92 -5.98 -2.03
CA ALA A 140 12.24 -5.95 -2.69
C ALA A 140 13.31 -5.33 -1.79
N LEU A 141 13.04 -4.18 -1.16
CA LEU A 141 13.97 -3.55 -0.23
C LEU A 141 14.21 -4.39 1.02
N SER A 142 13.17 -5.02 1.58
CA SER A 142 13.32 -5.90 2.74
C SER A 142 14.24 -7.07 2.42
N VAL A 143 14.15 -7.65 1.21
CA VAL A 143 15.06 -8.69 0.75
C VAL A 143 16.47 -8.13 0.55
N CYS A 144 16.64 -7.00 -0.13
CA CYS A 144 17.97 -6.42 -0.39
C CYS A 144 18.72 -6.00 0.89
N VAL A 145 18.01 -5.45 1.88
CA VAL A 145 18.62 -4.94 3.11
C VAL A 145 18.84 -6.03 4.14
N ASN A 146 17.92 -7.00 4.24
CA ASN A 146 17.98 -8.05 5.27
C ASN A 146 18.47 -9.41 4.74
N ALA A 147 18.82 -9.54 3.45
CA ALA A 147 19.47 -10.76 2.97
C ALA A 147 20.81 -10.95 3.70
N PRO A 148 21.09 -12.15 4.23
CA PRO A 148 22.36 -12.43 4.84
C PRO A 148 23.47 -12.21 3.80
N THR A 149 24.43 -11.36 4.14
CA THR A 149 25.65 -11.20 3.34
C THR A 149 26.33 -12.56 3.35
N GLU A 150 26.48 -13.20 2.17
CA GLU A 150 27.29 -14.41 2.08
C GLU A 150 28.64 -14.14 2.77
N PRO A 151 29.15 -15.04 3.62
CA PRO A 151 30.45 -14.86 4.21
C PRO A 151 31.44 -14.82 3.05
N THR A 152 31.97 -13.64 2.78
CA THR A 152 33.12 -13.50 1.89
C THR A 152 34.24 -14.27 2.57
N GLU A 153 34.42 -15.54 2.18
CA GLU A 153 35.58 -16.33 2.56
C GLU A 153 36.81 -15.53 2.12
N LYS A 154 37.41 -14.83 3.07
CA LYS A 154 38.78 -14.37 2.94
C LYS A 154 39.63 -15.62 2.79
N LYS A 155 39.97 -15.97 1.55
CA LYS A 155 41.14 -16.79 1.26
C LYS A 155 42.38 -15.97 1.61
N GLU A 156 42.70 -15.90 2.89
CA GLU A 156 44.06 -15.67 3.37
C GLU A 156 44.64 -17.05 3.72
N GLN A 157 45.41 -17.61 2.79
CA GLN A 157 46.70 -18.29 2.98
C GLN A 157 47.16 -18.95 1.69
#